data_AF-A0A4Y7U0Z4-F1
#
_entry.id   AF-A0A4Y7U0Z4-F1
#
_cell.length_a   1.000
_cell.length_b   1.000
_cell.length_c   1.000
_cell.angle_alpha   90.00
_cell.angle_beta   90.00
_cell.angle_gamma   90.00
#
_symmetry.space_group_name_H-M   'P 1'
#
loop_
_entity.id
_entity.type
_entity.pdbx_description
1 polymer ?
#
loop_
_entity_poly.entity_id
_entity_poly.type
_entity_poly.pdbx_seq_one_letter_code
_entity_poly.pdbx_strand_id
1 'polypeptide(L)'
;MSFLHVARRSTLVTASCRRLASTSGAPAAPTDASAAPKKKPAGQASIPQSSCPEGTLLKGFNYLKGQAPILAKADEDYPPWLWTILKPKEYPDDGPGGKAERVARKRERQQAIKDRNFMSTQ
;
A
#
# COMPACT_ATOMS: atom_id res chain seq x y z
N MET A 1 34.42 -3.72 42.37
CA MET A 1 35.16 -3.19 41.20
C MET A 1 34.17 -3.07 40.06
N SER A 2 33.50 -1.92 39.99
CA SER A 2 32.51 -1.56 38.97
C SER A 2 33.20 -1.12 37.69
N PHE A 3 32.73 -1.59 36.53
CA PHE A 3 32.97 -0.91 35.26
C PHE A 3 31.71 -0.95 34.40
N LEU A 4 30.90 0.10 34.55
CA LEU A 4 29.96 0.54 33.52
C LEU A 4 30.76 1.32 32.48
N HIS A 5 30.73 0.92 31.21
CA HIS A 5 31.10 1.82 30.11
C HIS A 5 29.96 1.81 29.08
N VAL A 6 29.18 2.87 29.14
CA VAL A 6 28.13 3.24 28.20
C VAL A 6 28.78 3.66 26.88
N ALA A 7 28.59 2.88 25.83
CA ALA A 7 28.96 3.29 24.47
C ALA A 7 27.92 4.30 23.95
N ARG A 8 28.28 5.59 23.96
CA ARG A 8 27.54 6.66 23.28
C ARG A 8 27.63 6.46 21.76
N ARG A 9 26.51 6.17 21.10
CA ARG A 9 26.44 6.17 19.63
C ARG A 9 26.21 7.61 19.13
N SER A 10 27.15 8.07 18.32
CA SER A 10 27.14 9.39 17.65
C SER A 10 25.97 9.49 16.67
N THR A 11 25.23 10.59 16.74
CA THR A 11 24.11 10.92 15.84
C THR A 11 24.65 11.41 14.49
N LEU A 12 24.36 10.67 13.42
CA LEU A 12 24.71 11.05 12.06
C LEU A 12 23.86 12.22 11.56
N VAL A 13 24.54 13.12 10.86
CA VAL A 13 24.08 14.37 10.25
C VAL A 13 22.97 14.13 9.21
N THR A 14 21.82 14.77 9.39
CA THR A 14 20.77 14.87 8.37
C THR A 14 21.11 15.99 7.37
N ALA A 15 21.48 15.62 6.15
CA ALA A 15 21.58 16.54 5.03
C ALA A 15 20.18 16.76 4.41
N SER A 16 19.63 17.97 4.56
CA SER A 16 18.40 18.39 3.88
C SER A 16 18.68 18.67 2.41
N CYS A 17 18.25 17.78 1.51
CA CYS A 17 18.19 18.08 0.08
C CYS A 17 17.02 19.02 -0.22
N ARG A 18 17.32 20.27 -0.61
CA ARG A 18 16.36 21.20 -1.21
C ARG A 18 15.94 20.67 -2.59
N ARG A 19 14.65 20.52 -2.85
CA ARG A 19 14.14 20.30 -4.21
C ARG A 19 13.77 21.64 -4.84
N LEU A 20 14.41 21.96 -5.98
CA LEU A 20 13.96 23.01 -6.89
C LEU A 20 12.70 22.51 -7.62
N ALA A 21 11.64 23.31 -7.63
CA ALA A 21 10.54 23.17 -8.58
C ALA A 21 10.91 23.95 -9.85
N SER A 22 10.84 23.29 -11.00
CA SER A 22 11.01 23.92 -12.31
C SER A 22 9.84 23.56 -13.23
N THR A 23 9.68 24.40 -14.23
CA THR A 23 8.41 24.95 -14.73
C THR A 23 7.89 24.29 -16.01
N SER A 24 6.68 24.71 -16.39
CA SER A 24 6.14 24.85 -17.75
C SER A 24 5.29 23.71 -18.33
N GLY A 25 4.08 24.12 -18.77
CA GLY A 25 3.13 23.33 -19.56
C GLY A 25 1.89 24.16 -19.84
N ALA A 26 1.98 25.04 -20.84
CA ALA A 26 0.88 25.87 -21.35
C ALA A 26 -0.14 25.04 -22.19
N PRO A 27 -1.35 25.55 -22.45
CA PRO A 27 -2.52 24.76 -22.81
C PRO A 27 -2.66 24.51 -24.31
N ALA A 28 -3.20 23.35 -24.69
CA ALA A 28 -3.71 23.10 -26.04
C ALA A 28 -5.19 22.72 -25.96
N ALA A 29 -5.99 23.48 -26.70
CA ALA A 29 -7.45 23.38 -26.80
C ALA A 29 -7.86 22.37 -27.91
N PRO A 30 -9.16 22.20 -28.23
CA PRO A 30 -9.83 20.90 -28.31
C PRO A 30 -9.91 20.33 -29.73
N THR A 31 -10.08 19.01 -29.85
CA THR A 31 -10.59 18.39 -31.07
C THR A 31 -11.85 17.59 -30.75
N ASP A 32 -12.87 17.89 -31.53
CA ASP A 32 -14.26 17.48 -31.39
C ASP A 32 -14.51 16.12 -32.06
N ALA A 33 -15.55 15.43 -31.58
CA ALA A 33 -16.35 14.37 -32.18
C ALA A 33 -15.68 13.23 -32.99
N SER A 34 -15.86 11.98 -32.53
CA SER A 34 -16.88 11.07 -33.11
C SER A 34 -16.67 9.60 -32.65
N ALA A 35 -17.77 8.85 -32.68
CA ALA A 35 -17.92 7.41 -32.46
C ALA A 35 -17.98 6.90 -31.00
N ALA A 36 -19.12 7.16 -30.36
CA ALA A 36 -19.60 6.35 -29.25
C ALA A 36 -20.06 4.95 -29.75
N PRO A 37 -19.49 3.83 -29.25
CA PRO A 37 -20.13 2.54 -29.42
C PRO A 37 -21.29 2.43 -28.43
N LYS A 38 -22.48 2.20 -28.97
CA LYS A 38 -23.73 1.98 -28.23
C LYS A 38 -23.55 0.85 -27.21
N LYS A 39 -23.52 1.19 -25.91
CA LYS A 39 -23.58 0.22 -24.81
C LYS A 39 -24.99 -0.39 -24.80
N LYS A 40 -25.09 -1.68 -25.11
CA LYS A 40 -26.28 -2.50 -24.84
C LYS A 40 -26.61 -2.43 -23.34
N PRO A 41 -27.88 -2.49 -22.93
CA PRO A 41 -28.26 -2.37 -21.52
C PRO A 41 -27.68 -3.58 -20.76
N ALA A 42 -26.67 -3.32 -19.94
CA ALA A 42 -26.10 -4.33 -19.07
C ALA A 42 -27.12 -4.63 -17.97
N GLY A 43 -27.74 -5.81 -18.06
CA GLY A 43 -28.41 -6.42 -16.92
C GLY A 43 -27.44 -6.43 -15.74
N GLN A 44 -27.93 -6.00 -14.57
CA GLN A 44 -27.27 -5.95 -13.25
C GLN A 44 -25.84 -6.49 -13.27
N ALA A 45 -24.89 -5.65 -13.68
CA ALA A 45 -23.49 -6.02 -13.71
C ALA A 45 -23.00 -6.10 -12.26
N SER A 46 -22.82 -7.33 -11.77
CA SER A 46 -22.03 -7.59 -10.58
C SER A 46 -20.71 -6.83 -10.70
N ILE A 47 -20.36 -6.07 -9.65
CA ILE A 47 -19.09 -5.35 -9.59
C ILE A 47 -17.97 -6.38 -9.86
N PRO A 48 -17.10 -6.17 -10.87
CA PRO A 48 -16.03 -7.12 -11.16
C PRO A 48 -15.13 -7.27 -9.93
N GLN A 49 -14.78 -8.51 -9.60
CA GLN A 49 -14.05 -8.84 -8.36
C GLN A 49 -12.61 -8.32 -8.39
N SER A 50 -11.99 -8.30 -9.58
CA SER A 50 -10.71 -7.65 -9.83
C SER A 50 -10.85 -6.37 -10.66
N SER A 51 -9.87 -5.49 -10.53
CA SER A 51 -9.76 -4.28 -11.35
C SER A 51 -9.01 -4.52 -12.67
N CYS A 52 -8.33 -5.66 -12.83
CA CYS A 52 -7.47 -5.95 -13.97
C CYS A 52 -8.08 -7.12 -14.75
N PRO A 53 -8.58 -6.92 -15.98
CA PRO A 53 -9.10 -8.01 -16.78
C PRO A 53 -8.00 -9.01 -17.15
N GLU A 54 -8.40 -10.22 -17.52
CA GLU A 54 -7.50 -11.24 -18.04
C GLU A 54 -6.64 -10.72 -19.22
N GLY A 55 -5.39 -11.17 -19.30
CA GLY A 55 -4.46 -10.75 -20.34
C GLY A 55 -3.83 -9.36 -20.13
N THR A 56 -4.16 -8.66 -19.04
CA THR A 56 -3.51 -7.37 -18.73
C THR A 56 -2.02 -7.53 -18.49
N LEU A 57 -1.18 -6.75 -19.18
CA LEU A 57 0.27 -6.76 -19.00
C LEU A 57 0.68 -6.17 -17.65
N LEU A 58 1.28 -6.99 -16.79
CA LEU A 58 1.77 -6.60 -15.47
C LEU A 58 3.19 -6.01 -15.57
N LYS A 59 3.25 -4.69 -15.77
CA LYS A 59 4.52 -3.94 -15.91
C LYS A 59 5.31 -3.95 -14.60
N GLY A 60 6.63 -4.06 -14.70
CA GLY A 60 7.55 -3.96 -13.54
C GLY A 60 7.73 -5.23 -12.70
N PHE A 61 7.07 -6.35 -13.08
CA PHE A 61 7.27 -7.62 -12.37
C PHE A 61 8.55 -8.36 -12.81
N ASN A 62 8.89 -8.30 -14.10
CA ASN A 62 10.12 -8.91 -14.60
C ASN A 62 11.32 -8.06 -14.20
N TYR A 63 12.23 -8.66 -13.43
CA TYR A 63 13.46 -8.01 -12.99
C TYR A 63 14.69 -8.49 -13.77
N LEU A 64 14.61 -9.67 -14.41
CA LEU A 64 15.68 -10.20 -15.27
C LEU A 64 15.42 -9.85 -16.74
N LYS A 65 16.51 -9.68 -17.49
CA LYS A 65 16.45 -9.47 -18.94
C LYS A 65 16.01 -10.76 -19.64
N GLY A 66 15.18 -10.64 -20.66
CA GLY A 66 14.72 -11.79 -21.47
C GLY A 66 13.60 -12.63 -20.86
N GLN A 67 13.03 -12.24 -19.71
CA GLN A 67 11.83 -12.89 -19.19
C GLN A 67 10.60 -12.51 -20.02
N ALA A 68 9.74 -13.51 -20.29
CA ALA A 68 8.48 -13.31 -20.99
C ALA A 68 7.56 -12.35 -20.20
N PRO A 69 6.75 -11.52 -20.88
CA PRO A 69 5.83 -10.59 -20.22
C PRO A 69 4.82 -11.35 -19.35
N ILE A 70 4.67 -10.92 -18.09
CA ILE A 70 3.68 -11.49 -17.18
C ILE A 70 2.31 -10.87 -17.49
N LEU A 71 1.35 -11.73 -17.80
CA LEU A 71 -0.04 -11.36 -18.06
C LEU A 71 -0.91 -11.76 -16.86
N ALA A 72 -1.92 -10.95 -16.56
CA ALA A 72 -2.95 -11.29 -15.59
C ALA A 72 -3.75 -12.50 -16.08
N LYS A 73 -4.04 -13.44 -15.16
CA LYS A 73 -4.91 -14.59 -15.41
C LYS A 73 -6.37 -14.19 -15.16
N ALA A 74 -7.31 -15.11 -15.42
CA ALA A 74 -8.69 -14.93 -15.02
C ALA A 74 -8.84 -14.93 -13.48
N ASP A 75 -9.87 -14.27 -12.97
CA ASP A 75 -10.11 -14.13 -11.52
C ASP A 75 -10.26 -15.48 -10.80
N GLU A 76 -10.79 -16.48 -11.49
CA GLU A 76 -11.01 -17.85 -10.98
C GLU A 76 -9.72 -18.68 -10.86
N ASP A 77 -8.69 -18.35 -11.64
CA ASP A 77 -7.39 -19.01 -11.58
C ASP A 77 -6.57 -18.57 -10.36
N TYR A 78 -7.00 -17.50 -9.69
CA TYR A 78 -6.37 -17.02 -8.48
C TYR A 78 -6.95 -17.72 -7.24
N PRO A 79 -6.10 -18.09 -6.27
CA PRO A 79 -6.58 -18.70 -5.04
C PRO A 79 -7.57 -17.80 -4.28
N PRO A 80 -8.58 -18.40 -3.61
CA PRO A 80 -9.66 -17.65 -2.96
C PRO A 80 -9.17 -16.73 -1.82
N TRP A 81 -8.02 -17.02 -1.21
CA TRP A 81 -7.46 -16.19 -0.14
C TRP A 81 -7.11 -14.77 -0.61
N LEU A 82 -6.77 -14.58 -1.90
CA LEU A 82 -6.40 -13.28 -2.47
C LEU A 82 -7.48 -12.23 -2.24
N TRP A 83 -8.73 -12.63 -2.43
CA TRP A 83 -9.91 -11.78 -2.32
C TRP A 83 -10.29 -11.44 -0.87
N THR A 84 -9.68 -12.09 0.10
CA THR A 84 -9.93 -11.83 1.53
C THR A 84 -8.91 -10.89 2.18
N ILE A 85 -7.80 -10.58 1.51
CA ILE A 85 -6.68 -9.83 2.11
C ILE A 85 -7.07 -8.42 2.54
N LEU A 86 -7.93 -7.75 1.76
CA LEU A 86 -8.37 -6.38 2.06
C LEU A 86 -9.41 -6.32 3.17
N LYS A 87 -9.98 -7.46 3.58
CA LYS A 87 -10.93 -7.50 4.69
C LYS A 87 -10.19 -7.16 6.00
N PRO A 88 -10.78 -6.33 6.88
CA PRO A 88 -10.16 -6.01 8.15
C PRO A 88 -9.89 -7.28 8.95
N LYS A 89 -8.71 -7.35 9.58
CA LYS A 89 -8.36 -8.47 10.45
C LYS A 89 -9.11 -8.33 11.77
N GLU A 90 -10.14 -9.15 11.93
CA GLU A 90 -10.84 -9.34 13.19
C GLU A 90 -10.12 -10.42 14.00
N TYR A 91 -9.78 -10.10 15.24
CA TYR A 91 -9.19 -11.06 16.17
C TYR A 91 -10.29 -11.46 17.15
N PRO A 92 -10.69 -12.74 17.21
CA PRO A 92 -11.64 -13.20 18.21
C PRO A 92 -11.07 -13.00 19.61
N ASP A 93 -11.95 -12.80 20.59
CA ASP A 93 -11.56 -12.71 21.99
C ASP A 93 -11.23 -14.11 22.52
N ASP A 94 -9.97 -14.51 22.32
CA ASP A 94 -9.43 -15.82 22.71
C ASP A 94 -9.15 -15.95 24.23
N GLY A 95 -9.73 -15.08 25.06
CA GLY A 95 -9.50 -15.02 26.51
C GLY A 95 -8.15 -14.39 26.91
N PRO A 96 -7.79 -14.44 28.20
CA PRO A 96 -6.59 -13.77 28.73
C PRO A 96 -5.31 -14.27 28.04
N GLY A 97 -4.52 -13.34 27.49
CA GLY A 97 -3.32 -13.63 26.70
C GLY A 97 -3.58 -13.94 25.22
N GLY A 98 -4.83 -13.85 24.77
CA GLY A 98 -5.27 -14.08 23.39
C GLY A 98 -4.64 -13.14 22.37
N LYS A 99 -4.82 -13.46 21.08
CA LYS A 99 -4.27 -12.64 19.98
C LYS A 99 -4.87 -11.23 19.97
N ALA A 100 -6.16 -11.09 20.30
CA ALA A 100 -6.84 -9.80 20.40
C ALA A 100 -6.20 -8.88 21.45
N GLU A 101 -6.02 -9.38 22.67
CA GLU A 101 -5.41 -8.61 23.78
C GLU A 101 -3.98 -8.18 23.44
N ARG A 102 -3.18 -9.08 22.85
CA ARG A 102 -1.81 -8.76 22.41
C ARG A 102 -1.77 -7.65 21.36
N VAL A 103 -2.71 -7.67 20.42
CA VAL A 103 -2.81 -6.63 19.38
C VAL A 103 -3.27 -5.31 19.99
N ALA A 104 -4.23 -5.32 20.92
CA ALA A 104 -4.69 -4.13 21.64
C ALA A 104 -3.54 -3.47 22.42
N ARG A 105 -2.82 -4.25 23.25
CA ARG A 105 -1.66 -3.76 24.01
C ARG A 105 -0.55 -3.19 23.11
N LYS A 106 -0.34 -3.78 21.93
CA LYS A 106 0.61 -3.25 20.95
C LYS A 106 0.16 -1.88 20.42
N ARG A 107 -1.13 -1.70 20.14
CA ARG A 107 -1.70 -0.42 19.68
C ARG A 107 -1.58 0.65 20.76
N GLU A 108 -1.94 0.33 22.00
CA GLU A 108 -1.80 1.24 23.16
C GLU A 108 -0.35 1.67 23.37
N ARG A 109 0.59 0.71 23.37
CA ARG A 109 2.01 1.02 23.48
C ARG A 109 2.50 1.94 22.36
N GLN A 110 2.06 1.69 21.11
CA GLN A 110 2.41 2.56 19.99
C GLN A 110 1.85 3.96 20.15
N GLN A 111 0.62 4.08 20.66
CA GLN A 111 -0.01 5.38 20.90
C GLN A 111 0.72 6.16 22.00
N ALA A 112 1.01 5.54 23.14
CA ALA A 112 1.76 6.18 24.22
C ALA A 112 3.16 6.64 23.77
N ILE A 113 3.84 5.87 22.91
CA ILE A 113 5.13 6.29 22.34
C ILE A 113 4.95 7.50 21.41
N LYS A 114 3.91 7.49 20.55
CA LYS A 114 3.62 8.63 19.66
C LYS A 114 3.32 9.89 20.47
N ASP A 115 2.50 9.79 21.49
CA ASP A 115 2.10 10.92 22.33
C ASP A 115 3.29 11.47 23.11
N ARG A 116 4.10 10.58 23.71
CA ARG A 116 5.34 10.98 24.39
C ARG A 116 6.30 11.68 23.44
N ASN A 117 6.52 11.11 22.25
CA ASN A 117 7.42 11.69 21.26
C ASN A 117 6.90 13.06 20.80
N PHE A 118 5.59 13.19 20.57
CA PHE A 118 4.95 14.45 20.22
C PHE A 118 5.17 15.51 21.30
N MET A 119 4.90 15.19 22.57
CA MET A 119 5.10 16.12 23.69
C MET A 119 6.58 16.49 23.91
N SER A 120 7.51 15.61 23.58
CA SER A 120 8.95 15.88 23.71
C SER A 120 9.59 16.64 22.54
N THR A 121 8.87 16.80 21.42
CA THR A 121 9.39 17.45 20.20
C THR A 121 8.96 18.92 20.08
N GLN A 122 8.03 19.37 20.93
CA GLN A 122 7.60 20.77 21.07
C GLN A 122 8.49 21.50 22.07
#